data_AF-A0A2U2X4M5-F1
#
_entry.id   AF-A0A2U2X4M5-F1
#
_cell.length_a   1.000
_cell.length_b   1.000
_cell.length_c   1.000
_cell.angle_alpha   90.00
_cell.angle_beta   90.00
_cell.angle_gamma   90.00
#
_symmetry.space_group_name_H-M   'P 1'
#
loop_
_entity.id
_entity.type
_entity.pdbx_description
1 polymer ?
#
loop_
_entity_poly.entity_id
_entity_poly.type
_entity_poly.pdbx_seq_one_letter_code
_entity_poly.pdbx_strand_id
1 'polypeptide(L)'
;MKKHLFKLFIALTVFYSCSSEDSASSEKGEISSNFTIMTNINDPLLAIYEEGDLKTYYYGNRDNNGIPLKINLVEITRPNDTTLIEINDVGRPDKIFAQNGVKISLDWLSDESASVVMISPNGEQQMNFIVDPNNISSKSSTKKTLKSNRKHRKIIQSTNSEIVTKVSSSISANKNTNNSNVKINISSCFEPANVQRVDLIVKSDVTGFLKGRFPAVNGTNNGEYYSTIPTSIADEVHVKEDICVPLAKAFNLTCDVATKTVFLDAFCTSMSAAIATSGIATIAAAPFFAACEGAVTELRILCIFNKGAVGGPTLASTLCNSQEFNRTFTESLKIHAVASGSYLNANGGTTFISATKTVEGKGPYPNLQIDLGSETSMSSLKVSPSVPNNEQDYTVSLDLFCVYQNTKVEFKVVGTDEYSDSAVWLSSTPSLLPVKNERFSFTVPGAESGVRDNITFKITLPNGTTKIKKASLVFG
;
A
#
# COMPACT_ATOMS: atom_id res chain seq x y z
N MET A 1 56.93 -1.69 14.68
CA MET A 1 57.24 -2.88 13.85
C MET A 1 55.94 -3.54 13.41
N LYS A 2 55.79 -3.74 12.09
CA LYS A 2 54.87 -4.66 11.35
C LYS A 2 53.36 -4.55 11.61
N LYS A 3 52.52 -3.97 10.73
CA LYS A 3 52.09 -4.34 9.35
C LYS A 3 51.23 -5.63 9.22
N HIS A 4 50.02 -5.42 8.71
CA HIS A 4 49.19 -6.22 7.78
C HIS A 4 48.45 -7.50 8.23
N LEU A 5 47.13 -7.51 7.99
CA LEU A 5 46.35 -8.37 7.04
C LEU A 5 44.86 -8.23 7.48
N PHE A 6 43.86 -7.64 6.79
CA PHE A 6 43.45 -7.44 5.40
C PHE A 6 43.26 -8.72 4.56
N LYS A 7 41.98 -8.97 4.23
CA LYS A 7 41.37 -9.90 3.25
C LYS A 7 41.11 -11.33 3.70
N LEU A 8 39.82 -11.69 3.77
CA LEU A 8 39.33 -12.85 3.05
C LEU A 8 37.88 -12.63 2.59
N PHE A 9 37.79 -12.31 1.30
CA PHE A 9 36.60 -12.33 0.45
C PHE A 9 36.49 -13.78 -0.04
N ILE A 10 35.45 -14.52 0.31
CA ILE A 10 35.13 -15.80 -0.37
C ILE A 10 33.74 -15.67 -0.97
N ALA A 11 33.76 -15.44 -2.29
CA ALA A 11 32.69 -15.77 -3.19
C ALA A 11 32.47 -17.29 -3.15
N LEU A 12 31.27 -17.72 -2.74
CA LEU A 12 30.82 -19.09 -2.93
C LEU A 12 29.82 -19.11 -4.08
N THR A 13 30.34 -19.00 -5.30
CA THR A 13 29.63 -19.38 -6.52
C THR A 13 29.63 -20.90 -6.62
N VAL A 14 28.54 -21.54 -6.17
CA VAL A 14 28.31 -22.96 -6.45
C VAL A 14 27.63 -23.07 -7.81
N PHE A 15 28.43 -23.35 -8.83
CA PHE A 15 27.98 -23.98 -10.06
C PHE A 15 27.64 -25.44 -9.75
N TYR A 16 26.36 -25.79 -9.72
CA TYR A 16 25.93 -27.18 -9.89
C TYR A 16 25.51 -27.36 -11.34
N SER A 17 26.30 -28.13 -12.08
CA SER A 17 26.00 -28.59 -13.43
C SER A 17 26.06 -30.12 -13.45
N CYS A 18 25.08 -30.71 -14.13
CA CYS A 18 24.97 -32.08 -14.65
C CYS A 18 24.80 -33.27 -13.68
N SER A 19 23.64 -33.93 -13.81
CA SER A 19 23.57 -35.27 -14.43
C SER A 19 22.15 -35.53 -14.93
N SER A 20 21.99 -35.70 -16.23
CA SER A 20 20.75 -36.20 -16.86
C SER A 20 20.94 -37.68 -17.18
N GLU A 21 20.28 -38.56 -16.43
CA GLU A 21 20.04 -39.94 -16.86
C GLU A 21 18.61 -40.07 -17.37
N ASP A 22 18.51 -40.30 -18.68
CA ASP A 22 17.29 -40.62 -19.39
C ASP A 22 16.69 -41.93 -18.88
N SER A 23 15.50 -41.83 -18.31
CA SER A 23 14.58 -42.96 -18.10
C SER A 23 13.20 -42.54 -18.60
N ALA A 24 12.96 -42.80 -19.89
CA ALA A 24 11.65 -42.61 -20.51
C ALA A 24 10.67 -43.67 -20.01
N SER A 25 9.95 -43.36 -18.93
CA SER A 25 8.65 -43.94 -18.64
C SER A 25 7.59 -42.84 -18.81
N SER A 26 6.84 -42.93 -19.90
CA SER A 26 5.64 -42.14 -20.19
C SER A 26 4.52 -42.52 -19.21
N GLU A 27 4.65 -42.12 -17.95
CA GLU A 27 3.48 -41.79 -17.16
C GLU A 27 3.01 -40.41 -17.61
N LYS A 28 1.73 -40.30 -18.01
CA LYS A 28 1.05 -39.00 -18.07
C LYS A 28 0.99 -38.49 -16.63
N GLY A 29 2.08 -37.92 -16.14
CA GLY A 29 2.11 -37.23 -14.87
C GLY A 29 1.06 -36.13 -14.94
N GLU A 30 0.06 -36.21 -14.07
CA GLU A 30 -0.79 -35.06 -13.80
C GLU A 30 0.13 -33.90 -13.45
N ILE A 31 0.17 -32.89 -14.32
CA ILE A 31 0.82 -31.63 -14.00
C ILE A 31 -0.08 -30.98 -12.94
N SER A 32 0.15 -31.32 -11.67
CA SER A 32 -0.53 -30.67 -10.56
C SER A 32 -0.09 -29.22 -10.57
N SER A 33 -0.96 -28.35 -11.05
CA SER A 33 -0.69 -26.91 -11.01
C SER A 33 -0.71 -26.46 -9.54
N ASN A 34 0.26 -25.63 -9.14
CA ASN A 34 0.29 -24.96 -7.84
C ASN A 34 -0.81 -23.90 -7.65
N PHE A 35 -1.71 -23.74 -8.63
CA PHE A 35 -2.82 -22.82 -8.58
C PHE A 35 -4.13 -23.49 -8.17
N THR A 36 -4.94 -22.71 -7.47
CA THR A 36 -6.36 -22.93 -7.26
C THR A 36 -7.13 -21.71 -7.80
N ILE A 37 -8.04 -21.94 -8.74
CA ILE A 37 -8.83 -20.88 -9.38
C ILE A 37 -10.20 -20.78 -8.73
N MET A 38 -10.62 -19.55 -8.43
CA MET A 38 -11.93 -19.29 -7.88
C MET A 38 -12.94 -19.15 -9.02
N THR A 39 -14.00 -19.96 -9.01
CA THR A 39 -15.04 -19.96 -10.05
C THR A 39 -16.30 -19.22 -9.64
N ASN A 40 -16.41 -18.80 -8.38
CA ASN A 40 -17.56 -18.04 -7.89
C ASN A 40 -17.57 -16.61 -8.45
N ILE A 41 -18.64 -16.25 -9.16
CA ILE A 41 -18.89 -14.92 -9.75
C ILE A 41 -18.81 -13.78 -8.73
N ASN A 42 -19.16 -14.05 -7.47
CA ASN A 42 -19.18 -13.07 -6.38
C ASN A 42 -17.94 -13.15 -5.48
N ASP A 43 -16.98 -14.04 -5.74
CA ASP A 43 -15.73 -14.10 -4.98
C ASP A 43 -14.71 -13.11 -5.58
N PRO A 44 -14.29 -12.08 -4.82
CA PRO A 44 -13.27 -11.14 -5.28
C PRO A 44 -11.88 -11.78 -5.35
N LEU A 45 -11.66 -12.95 -4.72
CA LEU A 45 -10.47 -13.74 -4.96
C LEU A 45 -10.58 -14.41 -6.33
N LEU A 46 -9.54 -14.27 -7.15
CA LEU A 46 -9.47 -14.83 -8.49
C LEU A 46 -8.68 -16.15 -8.50
N ALA A 47 -7.55 -16.18 -7.81
CA ALA A 47 -6.70 -17.35 -7.72
C ALA A 47 -5.85 -17.35 -6.45
N ILE A 48 -5.38 -18.54 -6.07
CA ILE A 48 -4.35 -18.79 -5.07
C ILE A 48 -3.21 -19.50 -5.76
N TYR A 49 -1.97 -19.09 -5.48
CA TYR A 49 -0.76 -19.84 -5.81
C TYR A 49 -0.09 -20.31 -4.52
N GLU A 50 0.24 -21.60 -4.42
CA GLU A 50 0.89 -22.18 -3.25
C GLU A 50 2.20 -22.91 -3.63
N GLU A 51 3.30 -22.58 -2.97
CA GLU A 51 4.59 -23.26 -3.14
C GLU A 51 5.28 -23.39 -1.77
N GLY A 52 5.23 -24.59 -1.18
CA GLY A 52 5.70 -24.81 0.18
C GLY A 52 4.93 -23.94 1.20
N ASP A 53 5.66 -23.11 1.94
CA ASP A 53 5.11 -22.19 2.94
C ASP A 53 4.64 -20.84 2.35
N LEU A 54 4.88 -20.60 1.06
CA LEU A 54 4.47 -19.39 0.36
C LEU A 54 3.05 -19.54 -0.16
N LYS A 55 2.16 -18.60 0.19
CA LYS A 55 0.83 -18.48 -0.40
C LYS A 55 0.64 -17.10 -1.00
N THR A 56 0.18 -17.04 -2.24
CA THR A 56 -0.16 -15.77 -2.91
C THR A 56 -1.62 -15.77 -3.31
N TYR A 57 -2.36 -14.78 -2.83
CA TYR A 57 -3.78 -14.59 -3.11
C TYR A 57 -3.94 -13.41 -4.07
N TYR A 58 -4.59 -13.65 -5.20
CA TYR A 58 -4.82 -12.66 -6.24
C TYR A 58 -6.27 -12.21 -6.23
N TYR A 59 -6.52 -10.99 -5.76
CA TYR A 59 -7.86 -10.40 -5.74
C TYR A 59 -8.05 -9.45 -6.91
N GLY A 60 -9.29 -9.36 -7.38
CA GLY A 60 -9.58 -8.53 -8.53
C GLY A 60 -11.05 -8.40 -8.84
N ASN A 61 -11.33 -7.74 -9.97
CA ASN A 61 -12.69 -7.50 -10.42
C ASN A 61 -13.11 -8.56 -11.43
N ARG A 62 -14.38 -8.90 -11.38
CA ARG A 62 -15.07 -9.68 -12.41
C ARG A 62 -16.09 -8.79 -13.10
N ASP A 63 -16.46 -9.15 -14.33
CA ASP A 63 -17.62 -8.55 -14.98
C ASP A 63 -18.95 -9.13 -14.43
N ASN A 64 -20.07 -8.72 -15.01
CA ASN A 64 -21.40 -9.20 -14.61
C ASN A 64 -21.63 -10.69 -14.89
N ASN A 65 -20.75 -11.35 -15.63
CA ASN A 65 -20.80 -12.78 -15.95
C ASN A 65 -19.77 -13.58 -15.12
N GLY A 66 -19.00 -12.92 -14.23
CA GLY A 66 -17.99 -13.58 -13.41
C GLY A 66 -16.63 -13.74 -14.08
N ILE A 67 -16.45 -13.17 -15.27
CA ILE A 67 -15.19 -13.23 -16.02
C ILE A 67 -14.16 -12.29 -15.37
N PRO A 68 -12.97 -12.79 -14.99
CA PRO A 68 -11.90 -11.95 -14.44
C PRO A 68 -11.48 -10.84 -15.41
N LEU A 69 -11.44 -9.59 -14.92
CA LEU A 69 -11.04 -8.42 -15.72
C LEU A 69 -9.61 -7.98 -15.42
N LYS A 70 -9.27 -7.85 -14.13
CA LYS A 70 -7.98 -7.33 -13.66
C LYS A 70 -7.71 -7.77 -12.22
N ILE A 71 -6.42 -7.83 -11.89
CA ILE A 71 -5.93 -8.01 -10.51
C ILE A 71 -5.71 -6.62 -9.93
N ASN A 72 -6.29 -6.36 -8.75
CA ASN A 72 -6.20 -5.05 -8.08
C ASN A 72 -5.42 -5.13 -6.77
N LEU A 73 -5.32 -6.33 -6.19
CA LEU A 73 -4.63 -6.56 -4.92
C LEU A 73 -4.00 -7.94 -4.93
N VAL A 74 -2.75 -8.02 -4.50
CA VAL A 74 -2.07 -9.27 -4.25
C VAL A 74 -1.64 -9.33 -2.80
N GLU A 75 -1.99 -10.43 -2.13
CA GLU A 75 -1.56 -10.73 -0.76
C GLU A 75 -0.56 -11.88 -0.81
N ILE A 76 0.67 -11.63 -0.37
CA ILE A 76 1.72 -12.64 -0.29
C ILE A 76 1.94 -12.96 1.19
N THR A 77 1.75 -14.22 1.55
CA THR A 77 1.82 -14.71 2.92
C THR A 77 2.90 -15.77 3.06
N ARG A 78 3.69 -15.64 4.13
CA ARG A 78 4.59 -16.66 4.69
C ARG A 78 4.25 -16.84 6.17
N PRO A 79 4.79 -17.86 6.86
CA PRO A 79 4.59 -18.01 8.30
C PRO A 79 4.93 -16.72 9.05
N ASN A 80 3.92 -16.09 9.66
CA ASN A 80 3.98 -14.82 10.40
C ASN A 80 4.20 -13.54 9.59
N ASP A 81 4.27 -13.64 8.25
CA ASP A 81 4.62 -12.53 7.38
C ASP A 81 3.56 -12.34 6.31
N THR A 82 3.07 -11.11 6.13
CA THR A 82 2.13 -10.78 5.05
C THR A 82 2.49 -9.45 4.41
N THR A 83 2.69 -9.48 3.10
CA THR A 83 2.85 -8.29 2.26
C THR A 83 1.61 -8.12 1.40
N LEU A 84 1.16 -6.88 1.23
CA LEU A 84 0.03 -6.57 0.36
C LEU A 84 0.48 -5.57 -0.70
N ILE A 85 0.08 -5.83 -1.95
CA ILE A 85 0.46 -5.03 -3.11
C ILE A 85 -0.82 -4.63 -3.83
N GLU A 86 -1.18 -3.35 -3.76
CA GLU A 86 -2.24 -2.77 -4.58
C GLU A 86 -1.73 -2.54 -5.99
N ILE A 87 -2.51 -2.96 -6.98
CA ILE A 87 -2.21 -2.87 -8.40
C ILE A 87 -3.18 -1.87 -9.04
N ASN A 88 -2.64 -0.92 -9.81
CA ASN A 88 -3.45 0.08 -10.52
C ASN A 88 -4.08 -0.48 -11.80
N ASP A 89 -4.85 0.35 -12.50
CA ASP A 89 -5.59 -0.05 -13.69
C ASP A 89 -4.73 -0.51 -14.88
N VAL A 90 -3.44 -0.18 -14.89
CA VAL A 90 -2.48 -0.60 -15.93
C VAL A 90 -1.59 -1.76 -15.49
N GLY A 91 -1.89 -2.42 -14.38
CA GLY A 91 -1.14 -3.58 -13.88
C GLY A 91 0.13 -3.24 -13.09
N ARG A 92 0.34 -1.98 -12.70
CA ARG A 92 1.52 -1.56 -11.94
C ARG A 92 1.24 -1.55 -10.43
N PRO A 93 2.22 -1.90 -9.59
CA PRO A 93 2.15 -1.64 -8.15
C PRO A 93 1.92 -0.14 -7.88
N ASP A 94 0.83 0.20 -7.19
CA ASP A 94 0.55 1.55 -6.68
C ASP A 94 0.94 1.67 -5.21
N LYS A 95 0.58 0.68 -4.39
CA LYS A 95 0.93 0.68 -2.97
C LYS A 95 1.42 -0.67 -2.49
N ILE A 96 2.39 -0.65 -1.58
CA ILE A 96 2.90 -1.83 -0.91
C ILE A 96 2.80 -1.61 0.59
N PHE A 97 2.16 -2.54 1.27
CA PHE A 97 2.12 -2.61 2.73
C PHE A 97 3.07 -3.72 3.15
N ALA A 98 4.26 -3.33 3.57
CA ALA A 98 5.30 -4.26 3.98
C ALA A 98 4.97 -4.89 5.34
N GLN A 99 5.55 -6.07 5.58
CA GLN A 99 5.35 -6.88 6.78
C GLN A 99 5.67 -6.11 8.08
N ASN A 100 6.66 -5.23 8.04
CA ASN A 100 7.07 -4.42 9.17
C ASN A 100 6.18 -3.18 9.41
N GLY A 101 5.10 -3.02 8.65
CA GLY A 101 4.15 -1.91 8.76
C GLY A 101 4.50 -0.67 7.94
N VAL A 102 5.66 -0.63 7.27
CA VAL A 102 5.99 0.45 6.35
C VAL A 102 5.03 0.44 5.16
N LYS A 103 4.57 1.62 4.79
CA LYS A 103 3.75 1.82 3.58
C LYS A 103 4.59 2.46 2.51
N ILE A 104 4.51 1.93 1.30
CA ILE A 104 5.18 2.44 0.11
C ILE A 104 4.09 2.82 -0.88
N SER A 105 4.15 4.01 -1.46
CA SER A 105 3.29 4.43 -2.56
C SER A 105 4.15 4.80 -3.75
N LEU A 106 3.73 4.38 -4.94
CA LEU A 106 4.45 4.53 -6.19
C LEU A 106 3.58 5.30 -7.17
N ASP A 107 3.98 6.54 -7.46
CA ASP A 107 3.37 7.35 -8.51
C ASP A 107 4.25 7.28 -9.76
N TRP A 108 3.79 6.51 -10.76
CA TRP A 108 4.58 6.20 -11.95
C TRP A 108 4.69 7.41 -12.86
N LEU A 109 5.92 7.88 -13.06
CA LEU A 109 6.25 8.99 -13.95
C LEU A 109 6.49 8.51 -15.39
N SER A 110 6.93 7.26 -15.53
CA SER A 110 7.12 6.58 -16.80
C SER A 110 6.96 5.06 -16.62
N ASP A 111 7.37 4.31 -17.63
CA ASP A 111 7.42 2.84 -17.62
C ASP A 111 8.52 2.25 -16.73
N GLU A 112 9.51 3.06 -16.37
CA GLU A 112 10.70 2.64 -15.62
C GLU A 112 11.02 3.56 -14.44
N SER A 113 10.28 4.65 -14.26
CA SER A 113 10.52 5.62 -13.19
C SER A 113 9.26 5.92 -12.39
N ALA A 114 9.42 6.05 -11.08
CA ALA A 114 8.33 6.39 -10.16
C ALA A 114 8.78 7.36 -9.08
N SER A 115 7.88 8.27 -8.70
CA SER A 115 7.97 9.01 -7.44
C SER A 115 7.50 8.08 -6.32
N VAL A 116 8.35 7.85 -5.33
CA VAL A 116 8.11 6.93 -4.23
C VAL A 116 7.90 7.71 -2.95
N VAL A 117 6.83 7.36 -2.22
CA VAL A 117 6.55 7.84 -0.87
C VAL A 117 6.62 6.66 0.10
N MET A 118 7.55 6.70 1.05
CA MET A 118 7.64 5.71 2.13
C MET A 118 7.22 6.33 3.45
N ILE A 119 6.35 5.64 4.19
CA ILE A 119 5.81 6.07 5.48
C ILE A 119 6.14 5.02 6.53
N SER A 120 6.71 5.44 7.67
CA SER A 120 7.13 4.54 8.75
C SER A 120 5.93 3.78 9.34
N PRO A 121 6.15 2.68 10.10
CA PRO A 121 5.06 1.88 10.66
C PRO A 121 4.12 2.69 11.57
N ASN A 122 4.70 3.60 12.36
CA ASN A 122 3.98 4.54 13.19
C ASN A 122 3.55 5.82 12.45
N GLY A 123 3.78 5.89 11.13
CA GLY A 123 3.57 7.00 10.21
C GLY A 123 4.16 8.36 10.59
N GLU A 124 5.00 8.45 11.62
CA GLU A 124 5.62 9.71 12.06
C GLU A 124 6.65 10.25 11.07
N GLN A 125 7.21 9.37 10.24
CA GLN A 125 8.29 9.71 9.32
C GLN A 125 7.88 9.32 7.90
N GLN A 126 8.14 10.24 6.99
CA GLN A 126 7.86 10.08 5.57
C GLN A 126 9.07 10.49 4.74
N MET A 127 9.30 9.77 3.65
CA MET A 127 10.34 10.06 2.70
C MET A 127 9.77 10.06 1.30
N ASN A 128 10.11 11.09 0.52
CA ASN A 128 9.76 11.17 -0.88
C ASN A 128 11.04 11.19 -1.72
N PHE A 129 11.12 10.35 -2.75
CA PHE A 129 12.27 10.29 -3.65
C PHE A 129 11.84 9.77 -5.03
N ILE A 130 12.67 9.98 -6.04
CA ILE A 130 12.49 9.37 -7.37
C ILE A 130 13.31 8.10 -7.44
N VAL A 131 12.72 7.07 -8.03
CA VAL A 131 13.44 5.93 -8.57
C VAL A 131 13.47 6.11 -10.08
N ASP A 132 14.64 6.43 -10.60
CA ASP A 132 14.92 6.52 -12.04
C ASP A 132 16.20 5.72 -12.32
N PRO A 133 16.09 4.54 -12.95
CA PRO A 133 17.23 3.70 -13.20
C PRO A 133 18.33 4.33 -14.05
N ASN A 134 17.96 5.29 -14.90
CA ASN A 134 18.90 5.99 -15.78
C ASN A 134 19.74 7.02 -15.02
N ASN A 135 19.32 7.41 -13.81
CA ASN A 135 19.92 8.49 -13.04
C ASN A 135 20.58 8.04 -11.72
N ILE A 136 20.71 6.72 -11.47
CA ILE A 136 21.35 6.18 -10.25
C ILE A 136 22.82 6.62 -10.12
N SER A 137 23.45 6.98 -11.25
CA SER A 137 24.89 7.27 -11.35
C SER A 137 25.29 8.74 -11.16
N SER A 138 24.34 9.67 -10.96
CA SER A 138 24.68 11.08 -10.76
C SER A 138 25.26 11.28 -9.36
N LYS A 139 26.59 11.14 -9.33
CA LYS A 139 27.53 11.45 -8.25
C LYS A 139 26.95 12.47 -7.28
N SER A 140 26.93 12.09 -6.00
CA SER A 140 26.96 12.98 -4.83
C SER A 140 27.45 14.35 -5.25
N SER A 141 26.50 15.28 -5.42
CA SER A 141 26.81 16.65 -5.77
C SER A 141 27.63 17.19 -4.61
N THR A 142 28.94 17.23 -4.79
CA THR A 142 29.90 18.03 -4.02
C THR A 142 29.18 19.30 -3.61
N LYS A 143 29.14 19.62 -2.31
CA LYS A 143 28.52 20.83 -1.73
C LYS A 143 28.95 22.09 -2.50
N LYS A 144 28.32 22.37 -3.64
CA LYS A 144 28.21 23.72 -4.16
C LYS A 144 27.11 24.33 -3.32
N THR A 145 27.44 25.37 -2.59
CA THR A 145 26.48 26.32 -2.06
C THR A 145 25.72 26.90 -3.24
N LEU A 146 24.66 26.21 -3.65
CA LEU A 146 23.74 26.66 -4.68
C LEU A 146 23.02 27.88 -4.11
N LYS A 147 23.20 29.03 -4.76
CA LYS A 147 22.63 30.30 -4.33
C LYS A 147 21.18 30.37 -4.81
N SER A 148 20.30 29.77 -4.04
CA SER A 148 18.85 29.85 -4.24
C SER A 148 18.34 31.27 -3.96
N ASN A 149 17.67 31.88 -4.94
CA ASN A 149 16.98 33.18 -4.81
C ASN A 149 15.72 33.11 -3.93
N ARG A 150 15.40 31.94 -3.36
CA ARG A 150 14.21 31.72 -2.55
C ARG A 150 14.32 32.26 -1.13
N LYS A 151 15.52 32.59 -0.63
CA LYS A 151 15.72 33.06 0.77
C LYS A 151 14.81 34.22 1.22
N HIS A 152 14.24 34.98 0.29
CA HIS A 152 13.30 36.08 0.59
C HIS A 152 11.81 35.73 0.39
N ARG A 153 11.47 34.54 -0.15
CA ARG A 153 10.09 34.10 -0.36
C ARG A 153 9.56 33.38 0.88
N LYS A 154 8.39 33.80 1.35
CA LYS A 154 7.72 33.22 2.52
C LYS A 154 6.78 32.09 2.12
N ILE A 155 6.59 31.15 3.03
CA ILE A 155 5.52 30.15 2.96
C ILE A 155 4.17 30.88 2.89
N ILE A 156 3.30 30.42 1.99
CA ILE A 156 1.91 30.87 1.93
C ILE A 156 1.06 29.82 2.64
N GLN A 157 0.43 30.22 3.73
CA GLN A 157 -0.50 29.37 4.48
C GLN A 157 -1.92 29.56 3.98
N SER A 158 -2.62 28.45 3.76
CA SER A 158 -4.08 28.43 3.58
C SER A 158 -4.67 27.41 4.53
N THR A 159 -5.59 27.86 5.39
CA THR A 159 -6.39 26.98 6.24
C THR A 159 -7.79 26.90 5.66
N ASN A 160 -8.13 25.77 5.07
CA ASN A 160 -9.51 25.49 4.70
C ASN A 160 -10.12 24.65 5.82
N SER A 161 -11.09 25.23 6.52
CA SER A 161 -12.01 24.46 7.36
C SER A 161 -13.05 23.82 6.43
N GLU A 162 -12.58 22.92 5.57
CA GLU A 162 -13.44 22.13 4.71
C GLU A 162 -13.57 20.73 5.30
N ILE A 163 -14.80 20.22 5.31
CA ILE A 163 -15.08 18.81 5.58
C ILE A 163 -14.30 18.03 4.52
N VAL A 164 -13.25 17.32 4.95
CA VAL A 164 -12.42 16.46 4.09
C VAL A 164 -13.34 15.47 3.36
N THR A 165 -13.74 15.81 2.15
CA THR A 165 -14.70 15.05 1.34
C THR A 165 -13.97 14.53 0.11
N LYS A 166 -14.18 13.22 -0.15
CA LYS A 166 -13.72 12.44 -1.29
C LYS A 166 -12.24 12.01 -1.31
N VAL A 167 -12.01 10.79 -0.84
CA VAL A 167 -11.07 9.88 -1.52
C VAL A 167 -11.89 9.18 -2.60
N SER A 168 -11.74 9.64 -3.85
CA SER A 168 -12.42 9.03 -4.99
C SER A 168 -11.58 7.88 -5.52
N SER A 169 -11.75 6.69 -4.95
CA SER A 169 -11.42 5.44 -5.63
C SER A 169 -12.74 4.83 -6.08
N SER A 170 -13.10 5.07 -7.34
CA SER A 170 -14.29 4.50 -7.97
C SER A 170 -14.07 3.01 -8.19
N ILE A 171 -14.43 2.21 -7.19
CA ILE A 171 -14.68 0.79 -7.39
C ILE A 171 -16.18 0.61 -7.30
N SER A 172 -16.81 0.47 -8.47
CA SER A 172 -18.24 0.28 -8.56
C SER A 172 -18.58 -1.14 -8.10
N ALA A 173 -18.91 -1.32 -6.82
CA ALA A 173 -19.64 -2.52 -6.41
C ALA A 173 -20.99 -2.51 -7.11
N ASN A 174 -21.31 -3.61 -7.79
CA ASN A 174 -22.60 -3.82 -8.39
C ASN A 174 -23.64 -3.79 -7.26
N LYS A 175 -24.48 -2.75 -7.22
CA LYS A 175 -25.51 -2.48 -6.19
C LYS A 175 -26.70 -3.45 -6.30
N ASN A 176 -26.48 -4.71 -6.65
CA ASN A 176 -27.52 -5.72 -6.59
C ASN A 176 -27.76 -6.10 -5.13
N THR A 177 -29.02 -5.95 -4.73
CA THR A 177 -29.62 -6.17 -3.41
C THR A 177 -29.65 -7.64 -3.01
N ASN A 178 -28.51 -8.33 -3.10
CA ASN A 178 -28.36 -9.72 -2.72
C ASN A 178 -27.84 -9.85 -1.29
N ASN A 179 -28.26 -10.91 -0.59
CA ASN A 179 -27.87 -11.26 0.78
C ASN A 179 -26.35 -11.42 1.01
N SER A 180 -25.52 -11.18 0.00
CA SER A 180 -24.05 -11.30 -0.01
C SER A 180 -23.30 -10.05 0.46
N ASN A 181 -23.93 -8.88 0.46
CA ASN A 181 -23.24 -7.61 0.70
C ASN A 181 -23.18 -7.25 2.20
N VAL A 182 -22.01 -6.78 2.64
CA VAL A 182 -21.74 -6.26 3.98
C VAL A 182 -21.43 -4.78 3.87
N LYS A 183 -22.28 -3.93 4.48
CA LYS A 183 -22.00 -2.50 4.61
C LYS A 183 -21.15 -2.26 5.85
N ILE A 184 -20.07 -1.49 5.69
CA ILE A 184 -19.16 -1.11 6.76
C ILE A 184 -19.20 0.42 6.87
N ASN A 185 -19.57 0.93 8.04
CA ASN A 185 -19.57 2.35 8.33
C ASN A 185 -18.38 2.70 9.20
N ILE A 186 -17.65 3.73 8.82
CA ILE A 186 -16.49 4.23 9.55
C ILE A 186 -16.76 5.66 10.00
N SER A 187 -16.61 5.90 11.29
CA SER A 187 -16.73 7.22 11.88
C SER A 187 -15.46 7.62 12.63
N SER A 188 -15.21 8.92 12.70
CA SER A 188 -14.18 9.52 13.55
C SER A 188 -14.74 10.81 14.10
N CYS A 189 -14.57 11.06 15.40
CA CYS A 189 -15.10 12.26 16.04
C CYS A 189 -16.61 12.43 15.82
N PHE A 190 -17.36 11.32 15.83
CA PHE A 190 -18.81 11.27 15.57
C PHE A 190 -19.25 11.64 14.14
N GLU A 191 -18.31 11.84 13.21
CA GLU A 191 -18.57 12.13 11.80
C GLU A 191 -18.12 10.98 10.89
N PRO A 192 -18.77 10.73 9.74
CA PRO A 192 -18.31 9.72 8.79
C PRO A 192 -16.89 10.02 8.28
N ALA A 193 -16.02 9.01 8.29
CA ALA A 193 -14.60 9.16 7.98
C ALA A 193 -14.13 8.16 6.92
N ASN A 194 -13.41 8.65 5.91
CA ASN A 194 -12.79 7.79 4.92
C ASN A 194 -11.41 7.34 5.40
N VAL A 195 -11.07 6.08 5.15
CA VAL A 195 -9.74 5.51 5.40
C VAL A 195 -9.16 4.99 4.08
N GLN A 196 -7.89 4.62 4.10
CA GLN A 196 -7.21 4.16 2.89
C GLN A 196 -7.65 2.76 2.48
N ARG A 197 -7.84 1.87 3.46
CA ARG A 197 -8.17 0.48 3.21
C ARG A 197 -9.13 -0.05 4.25
N VAL A 198 -10.10 -0.83 3.78
CA VAL A 198 -11.04 -1.56 4.62
C VAL A 198 -11.12 -2.98 4.10
N ASP A 199 -10.95 -3.95 4.98
CA ASP A 199 -11.17 -5.36 4.67
C ASP A 199 -12.27 -5.92 5.56
N LEU A 200 -13.01 -6.88 5.04
CA LEU A 200 -13.88 -7.76 5.81
C LEU A 200 -13.15 -9.07 6.08
N ILE A 201 -12.92 -9.37 7.35
CA ILE A 201 -12.33 -10.63 7.79
C ILE A 201 -13.45 -11.62 8.11
N VAL A 202 -13.39 -12.79 7.49
CA VAL A 202 -14.38 -13.86 7.66
C VAL A 202 -13.67 -15.10 8.19
N LYS A 203 -14.15 -15.62 9.32
CA LYS A 203 -13.64 -16.84 9.97
C LYS A 203 -14.77 -17.83 10.17
N SER A 204 -14.46 -19.12 10.24
CA SER A 204 -15.40 -20.14 10.74
C SER A 204 -15.75 -19.82 12.20
N ASP A 205 -17.02 -19.85 12.55
CA ASP A 205 -17.45 -19.70 13.94
C ASP A 205 -17.01 -20.89 14.80
N VAL A 206 -17.00 -22.09 14.20
CA VAL A 206 -16.67 -23.37 14.85
C VAL A 206 -15.17 -23.52 15.07
N THR A 207 -14.38 -23.37 14.00
CA THR A 207 -12.95 -23.66 14.04
C THR A 207 -12.08 -22.43 14.29
N GLY A 208 -12.63 -21.23 14.10
CA GLY A 208 -11.87 -19.98 14.14
C GLY A 208 -10.92 -19.78 12.94
N PHE A 209 -10.82 -20.74 12.02
CA PHE A 209 -9.96 -20.63 10.85
C PHE A 209 -10.40 -19.50 9.92
N LEU A 210 -9.43 -18.80 9.36
CA LEU A 210 -9.66 -17.77 8.34
C LEU A 210 -10.27 -18.41 7.09
N LYS A 211 -11.41 -17.89 6.68
CA LYS A 211 -12.16 -18.33 5.49
C LYS A 211 -11.96 -17.37 4.32
N GLY A 212 -11.69 -16.11 4.61
CA GLY A 212 -11.32 -15.13 3.61
C GLY A 212 -11.07 -13.76 4.22
N ARG A 213 -10.31 -12.96 3.47
CA ARG A 213 -10.14 -11.53 3.66
C ARG A 213 -10.70 -10.87 2.41
N PHE A 214 -11.78 -10.13 2.53
CA PHE A 214 -12.47 -9.55 1.38
C PHE A 214 -12.26 -8.03 1.39
N PRO A 215 -11.54 -7.46 0.41
CA PRO A 215 -11.38 -6.02 0.31
C PRO A 215 -12.73 -5.32 0.14
N ALA A 216 -12.95 -4.26 0.89
CA ALA A 216 -14.15 -3.43 0.76
C ALA A 216 -13.89 -2.23 -0.16
N VAL A 217 -14.93 -1.81 -0.86
CA VAL A 217 -14.91 -0.70 -1.81
C VAL A 217 -15.62 0.51 -1.23
N ASN A 218 -15.18 1.72 -1.61
CA ASN A 218 -15.83 2.96 -1.16
C ASN A 218 -17.28 3.04 -1.65
N GLY A 219 -18.17 3.40 -0.74
CA GLY A 219 -19.55 3.75 -1.03
C GLY A 219 -19.70 5.13 -1.68
N THR A 220 -20.94 5.49 -1.97
CA THR A 220 -21.28 6.83 -2.49
C THR A 220 -21.17 7.93 -1.43
N ASN A 221 -21.33 7.56 -0.16
CA ASN A 221 -21.27 8.48 0.98
C ASN A 221 -19.93 8.34 1.69
N ASN A 222 -19.45 9.42 2.31
CA ASN A 222 -18.28 9.39 3.18
C ASN A 222 -18.46 8.35 4.30
N GLY A 223 -17.39 7.63 4.62
CA GLY A 223 -17.36 6.63 5.68
C GLY A 223 -18.12 5.35 5.36
N GLU A 224 -18.77 5.23 4.21
CA GLU A 224 -19.41 3.97 3.80
C GLU A 224 -18.48 3.14 2.93
N TYR A 225 -18.41 1.84 3.22
CA TYR A 225 -17.69 0.84 2.46
C TYR A 225 -18.56 -0.40 2.27
N TYR A 226 -18.33 -1.13 1.19
CA TYR A 226 -19.08 -2.34 0.85
C TYR A 226 -18.12 -3.47 0.55
N SER A 227 -18.32 -4.63 1.17
CA SER A 227 -17.62 -5.86 0.85
C SER A 227 -18.65 -6.95 0.53
N THR A 228 -18.25 -7.95 -0.25
CA THR A 228 -19.14 -9.07 -0.60
C THR A 228 -18.59 -10.36 -0.04
N ILE A 229 -19.43 -11.13 0.65
CA ILE A 229 -19.15 -12.52 1.01
C ILE A 229 -19.81 -13.40 -0.07
N PRO A 230 -19.09 -14.32 -0.70
CA PRO A 230 -19.66 -15.21 -1.71
C PRO A 230 -20.73 -16.13 -1.10
N THR A 231 -21.99 -15.98 -1.54
CA THR A 231 -23.15 -16.78 -1.09
C THR A 231 -23.76 -17.66 -2.17
N SER A 232 -23.47 -17.41 -3.45
CA SER A 232 -24.05 -18.15 -4.57
C SER A 232 -23.19 -19.35 -4.96
N ILE A 233 -23.85 -20.44 -5.35
CA ILE A 233 -23.23 -21.46 -6.21
C ILE A 233 -23.13 -20.82 -7.59
N ALA A 234 -21.91 -20.66 -8.14
CA ALA A 234 -21.73 -20.20 -9.52
C ALA A 234 -22.60 -21.01 -10.50
N ASP A 235 -23.20 -20.34 -11.49
CA ASP A 235 -23.77 -21.02 -12.65
C ASP A 235 -22.65 -21.81 -13.38
N GLU A 236 -23.00 -22.76 -14.25
CA GLU A 236 -22.00 -23.46 -15.07
C GLU A 236 -21.26 -22.45 -15.97
N VAL A 237 -20.05 -22.06 -15.57
CA VAL A 237 -19.16 -21.20 -16.35
C VAL A 237 -18.24 -22.09 -17.18
N HIS A 238 -17.97 -21.73 -18.44
CA HIS A 238 -16.97 -22.44 -19.24
C HIS A 238 -15.57 -22.03 -18.76
N VAL A 239 -15.08 -22.71 -17.72
CA VAL A 239 -13.86 -22.36 -16.96
C VAL A 239 -12.67 -22.04 -17.89
N LYS A 240 -12.51 -22.80 -18.97
CA LYS A 240 -11.41 -22.58 -19.92
C LYS A 240 -11.45 -21.22 -20.60
N GLU A 241 -12.58 -20.87 -21.19
CA GLU A 241 -12.74 -19.69 -22.06
C GLU A 241 -13.10 -18.44 -21.24
N ASP A 242 -13.92 -18.61 -20.21
CA ASP A 242 -14.48 -17.52 -19.42
C ASP A 242 -13.61 -17.18 -18.20
N ILE A 243 -12.74 -18.09 -17.74
CA ILE A 243 -11.95 -17.87 -16.52
C ILE A 243 -10.45 -17.91 -16.81
N CYS A 244 -9.88 -19.02 -17.27
CA CYS A 244 -8.42 -19.13 -17.32
C CYS A 244 -7.77 -18.13 -18.29
N VAL A 245 -8.32 -17.99 -19.50
CA VAL A 245 -7.73 -17.12 -20.54
C VAL A 245 -7.81 -15.64 -20.12
N PRO A 246 -8.98 -15.12 -19.68
CA PRO A 246 -9.07 -13.78 -19.11
C PRO A 246 -8.17 -13.58 -17.88
N LEU A 247 -8.10 -14.57 -16.98
CA LEU A 247 -7.24 -14.50 -15.81
C LEU A 247 -5.75 -14.48 -16.18
N ALA A 248 -5.30 -15.30 -17.13
CA ALA A 248 -3.93 -15.27 -17.65
C ALA A 248 -3.57 -13.91 -18.25
N LYS A 249 -4.52 -13.27 -18.95
CA LYS A 249 -4.34 -11.91 -19.46
C LYS A 249 -4.19 -10.90 -18.32
N ALA A 250 -5.01 -11.01 -17.26
CA ALA A 250 -4.89 -10.15 -16.08
C ALA A 250 -3.52 -10.33 -15.39
N PHE A 251 -3.04 -11.56 -15.25
CA PHE A 251 -1.70 -11.87 -14.73
C PHE A 251 -0.59 -11.26 -15.60
N ASN A 252 -0.65 -11.44 -16.92
CA ASN A 252 0.38 -10.90 -17.82
C ASN A 252 0.48 -9.37 -17.73
N LEU A 253 -0.65 -8.68 -17.60
CA LEU A 253 -0.68 -7.24 -17.40
C LEU A 253 0.04 -6.84 -16.09
N THR A 254 -0.24 -7.55 -14.99
CA THR A 254 0.42 -7.31 -13.70
C THR A 254 1.91 -7.66 -13.72
N CYS A 255 2.29 -8.65 -14.54
CA CYS A 255 3.65 -9.18 -14.56
C CYS A 255 4.66 -8.43 -15.41
N ASP A 256 4.21 -7.63 -16.37
CA ASP A 256 5.09 -6.80 -17.20
C ASP A 256 5.98 -5.87 -16.34
N VAL A 257 5.45 -5.39 -15.21
CA VAL A 257 6.15 -4.40 -14.37
C VAL A 257 7.03 -5.06 -13.32
N ALA A 258 6.58 -6.17 -12.74
CA ALA A 258 7.36 -6.98 -11.81
C ALA A 258 8.64 -7.59 -12.43
N THR A 259 8.64 -7.76 -13.76
CA THR A 259 9.78 -8.33 -14.49
C THR A 259 10.83 -7.29 -14.90
N LYS A 260 10.58 -5.98 -14.70
CA LYS A 260 11.55 -4.91 -14.98
C LYS A 260 12.64 -4.87 -13.90
N THR A 261 13.66 -5.71 -14.06
CA THR A 261 14.78 -5.83 -13.12
C THR A 261 15.46 -4.50 -12.83
N VAL A 262 15.57 -3.63 -13.84
CA VAL A 262 16.27 -2.34 -13.72
C VAL A 262 15.61 -1.41 -12.69
N PHE A 263 14.26 -1.34 -12.65
CA PHE A 263 13.55 -0.56 -11.63
C PHE A 263 13.77 -1.13 -10.23
N LEU A 264 13.65 -2.46 -10.09
CA LEU A 264 13.81 -3.14 -8.80
C LEU A 264 15.22 -2.95 -8.22
N ASP A 265 16.25 -3.01 -9.07
CA ASP A 265 17.64 -2.81 -8.67
C ASP A 265 17.91 -1.33 -8.31
N ALA A 266 17.23 -0.40 -8.97
CA ALA A 266 17.28 1.03 -8.67
C ALA A 266 16.56 1.40 -7.36
N PHE A 267 15.52 0.65 -6.99
CA PHE A 267 14.58 1.00 -5.92
C PHE A 267 15.29 1.18 -4.56
N CYS A 268 15.99 0.15 -4.08
CA CYS A 268 16.68 0.23 -2.78
C CYS A 268 17.94 1.10 -2.81
N THR A 269 18.60 1.21 -3.95
CA THR A 269 19.73 2.14 -4.12
C THR A 269 19.27 3.59 -3.98
N SER A 270 18.18 3.96 -4.65
CA SER A 270 17.60 5.31 -4.59
C SER A 270 17.09 5.64 -3.19
N MET A 271 16.42 4.69 -2.53
CA MET A 271 16.02 4.84 -1.13
C MET A 271 17.23 5.03 -0.20
N SER A 272 18.31 4.27 -0.39
CA SER A 272 19.53 4.39 0.42
C SER A 272 20.14 5.79 0.30
N ALA A 273 20.21 6.31 -0.93
CA ALA A 273 20.66 7.66 -1.20
C ALA A 273 19.75 8.69 -0.51
N ALA A 274 18.42 8.51 -0.59
CA ALA A 274 17.45 9.37 0.07
C ALA A 274 17.60 9.35 1.61
N ILE A 275 17.78 8.17 2.23
CA ILE A 275 18.04 8.01 3.67
C ILE A 275 19.30 8.76 4.09
N ALA A 276 20.44 8.48 3.42
CA ALA A 276 21.74 9.04 3.76
C ALA A 276 21.77 10.57 3.77
N THR A 277 20.83 11.17 3.05
CA THR A 277 20.79 12.61 2.83
C THR A 277 19.60 13.29 3.54
N SER A 278 18.57 12.53 3.96
CA SER A 278 17.29 13.07 4.47
C SER A 278 17.37 13.73 5.84
N GLY A 279 18.39 13.43 6.66
CA GLY A 279 18.39 13.87 8.05
C GLY A 279 17.19 13.36 8.86
N ILE A 280 16.36 12.48 8.28
CA ILE A 280 15.38 11.68 8.99
C ILE A 280 16.19 10.85 10.00
N ALA A 281 15.80 10.92 11.27
CA ALA A 281 16.56 10.32 12.36
C ALA A 281 16.88 8.85 12.05
N THR A 282 18.06 8.39 12.49
CA THR A 282 18.58 7.01 12.30
C THR A 282 17.56 5.90 12.62
N ILE A 283 16.57 6.21 13.46
CA ILE A 283 15.52 5.31 13.94
C ILE A 283 14.62 4.76 12.81
N ALA A 284 14.30 5.52 11.75
CA ALA A 284 13.46 4.99 10.65
C ALA A 284 14.23 4.42 9.46
N ALA A 285 15.55 4.56 9.41
CA ALA A 285 16.35 3.99 8.33
C ALA A 285 16.16 2.47 8.26
N ALA A 286 16.34 1.77 9.40
CA ALA A 286 16.23 0.32 9.48
C ALA A 286 14.88 -0.23 8.97
N PRO A 287 13.71 0.25 9.42
CA PRO A 287 12.44 -0.23 8.89
C PRO A 287 12.24 0.09 7.40
N PHE A 288 12.71 1.24 6.90
CA PHE A 288 12.64 1.52 5.46
C PHE A 288 13.51 0.57 4.63
N PHE A 289 14.74 0.30 5.07
CA PHE A 289 15.61 -0.69 4.42
C PHE A 289 14.97 -2.09 4.36
N ALA A 290 14.47 -2.58 5.50
CA ALA A 290 13.80 -3.88 5.55
C ALA A 290 12.55 -3.93 4.64
N ALA A 291 11.78 -2.84 4.61
CA ALA A 291 10.60 -2.74 3.75
C ALA A 291 10.96 -2.71 2.26
N CYS A 292 12.09 -2.11 1.90
CA CYS A 292 12.56 -2.04 0.54
C CYS A 292 12.99 -3.41 0.00
N GLU A 293 13.87 -4.10 0.73
CA GLU A 293 14.32 -5.45 0.38
C GLU A 293 13.14 -6.43 0.31
N GLY A 294 12.23 -6.32 1.28
CA GLY A 294 10.96 -7.04 1.28
C GLY A 294 10.15 -6.74 0.02
N ALA A 295 9.86 -5.47 -0.26
CA ALA A 295 9.08 -5.06 -1.43
C ALA A 295 9.69 -5.56 -2.74
N VAL A 296 11.01 -5.44 -2.94
CA VAL A 296 11.70 -5.95 -4.14
C VAL A 296 11.55 -7.46 -4.26
N THR A 297 11.72 -8.20 -3.16
CA THR A 297 11.56 -9.65 -3.14
C THR A 297 10.13 -10.07 -3.47
N GLU A 298 9.13 -9.39 -2.91
CA GLU A 298 7.72 -9.69 -3.09
C GLU A 298 7.23 -9.33 -4.50
N LEU A 299 7.73 -8.22 -5.06
CA LEU A 299 7.49 -7.87 -6.45
C LEU A 299 8.06 -8.91 -7.42
N ARG A 300 9.22 -9.52 -7.11
CA ARG A 300 9.74 -10.65 -7.90
C ARG A 300 8.87 -11.90 -7.80
N ILE A 301 8.22 -12.11 -6.64
CA ILE A 301 7.34 -13.25 -6.39
C ILE A 301 5.98 -13.11 -7.07
N LEU A 302 5.50 -11.88 -7.27
CA LEU A 302 4.25 -11.54 -7.96
C LEU A 302 4.05 -12.34 -9.26
N CYS A 303 5.15 -12.72 -9.92
CA CYS A 303 5.18 -13.38 -11.22
C CYS A 303 6.10 -14.60 -11.27
N ILE A 304 6.34 -15.25 -10.13
CA ILE A 304 7.26 -16.39 -10.03
C ILE A 304 6.89 -17.55 -10.96
N PHE A 305 5.58 -17.73 -11.21
CA PHE A 305 5.02 -18.74 -12.09
C PHE A 305 5.23 -18.45 -13.60
N ASN A 306 5.63 -17.23 -13.98
CA ASN A 306 5.80 -16.85 -15.39
C ASN A 306 7.18 -17.22 -15.96
N LYS A 307 7.99 -18.00 -15.22
CA LYS A 307 9.33 -18.46 -15.64
C LYS A 307 9.30 -19.69 -16.54
N GLY A 308 8.27 -19.83 -17.38
CA GLY A 308 8.14 -20.99 -18.27
C GLY A 308 9.39 -21.16 -19.15
N ALA A 309 9.96 -22.37 -19.15
CA ALA A 309 11.00 -22.72 -20.11
C ALA A 309 10.46 -22.56 -21.54
N VAL A 310 11.33 -22.22 -22.50
CA VAL A 310 10.96 -22.16 -23.92
C VAL A 310 10.35 -23.51 -24.32
N GLY A 311 9.09 -23.52 -24.75
CA GLY A 311 8.32 -24.73 -25.09
C GLY A 311 7.48 -25.33 -23.96
N GLY A 312 7.49 -24.75 -22.75
CA GLY A 312 6.62 -25.13 -21.64
C GLY A 312 5.15 -24.72 -21.83
N PRO A 313 4.24 -25.22 -20.97
CA PRO A 313 2.83 -24.83 -21.01
C PRO A 313 2.67 -23.32 -20.80
N THR A 314 1.73 -22.73 -21.54
CA THR A 314 1.33 -21.32 -21.35
C THR A 314 0.69 -21.13 -19.96
N LEU A 315 0.73 -19.92 -19.42
CA LEU A 315 0.03 -19.60 -18.16
C LEU A 315 -1.46 -19.96 -18.22
N ALA A 316 -2.12 -19.68 -19.35
CA ALA A 316 -3.53 -20.03 -19.55
C ALA A 316 -3.76 -21.55 -19.48
N SER A 317 -2.88 -22.36 -20.08
CA SER A 317 -2.97 -23.82 -19.97
C SER A 317 -2.68 -24.33 -18.56
N THR A 318 -1.72 -23.72 -17.85
CA THR A 318 -1.44 -24.06 -16.45
C THR A 318 -2.64 -23.78 -15.57
N LEU A 319 -3.25 -22.60 -15.74
CA LEU A 319 -4.48 -22.19 -15.06
C LEU A 319 -5.66 -23.13 -15.39
N CYS A 320 -5.83 -23.54 -16.65
CA CYS A 320 -6.92 -24.46 -16.99
C CYS A 320 -6.74 -25.90 -16.53
N ASN A 321 -5.54 -26.26 -16.11
CA ASN A 321 -5.27 -27.55 -15.49
C ASN A 321 -5.17 -27.43 -13.95
N SER A 322 -5.52 -26.28 -13.40
CA SER A 322 -5.52 -26.01 -11.96
C SER A 322 -6.72 -26.61 -11.25
N GLN A 323 -6.61 -26.73 -9.93
CA GLN A 323 -7.78 -27.03 -9.11
C GLN A 323 -8.78 -25.88 -9.20
N GLU A 324 -10.05 -26.22 -9.44
CA GLU A 324 -11.14 -25.26 -9.38
C GLU A 324 -11.75 -25.27 -7.98
N PHE A 325 -12.10 -24.07 -7.48
CA PHE A 325 -12.76 -23.93 -6.19
C PHE A 325 -13.92 -22.95 -6.28
N ASN A 326 -15.12 -23.47 -5.99
CA ASN A 326 -16.32 -22.67 -5.85
C ASN A 326 -16.57 -22.42 -4.37
N ARG A 327 -16.00 -21.33 -3.84
CA ARG A 327 -16.13 -21.00 -2.42
C ARG A 327 -17.58 -20.66 -2.09
N THR A 328 -18.17 -21.41 -1.17
CA THR A 328 -19.47 -21.13 -0.57
C THR A 328 -19.41 -21.40 0.93
N PHE A 329 -20.21 -20.69 1.71
CA PHE A 329 -20.25 -20.85 3.16
C PHE A 329 -21.60 -21.42 3.60
N THR A 330 -21.57 -22.65 4.08
CA THR A 330 -22.75 -23.34 4.66
C THR A 330 -22.72 -23.34 6.19
N GLU A 331 -21.55 -23.13 6.78
CA GLU A 331 -21.34 -23.03 8.23
C GLU A 331 -21.61 -21.60 8.75
N SER A 332 -21.80 -21.47 10.07
CA SER A 332 -21.80 -20.16 10.73
C SER A 332 -20.42 -19.50 10.66
N LEU A 333 -20.42 -18.18 10.48
CA LEU A 333 -19.22 -17.37 10.29
C LEU A 333 -19.08 -16.34 11.40
N LYS A 334 -17.83 -16.04 11.80
CA LYS A 334 -17.46 -14.84 12.55
C LYS A 334 -16.93 -13.80 11.57
N ILE A 335 -17.59 -12.66 11.48
CA ILE A 335 -17.20 -11.55 10.62
C ILE A 335 -16.83 -10.31 11.44
N HIS A 336 -15.81 -9.60 11.00
CA HIS A 336 -15.49 -8.24 11.48
C HIS A 336 -14.81 -7.45 10.37
N ALA A 337 -14.99 -6.14 10.40
CA ALA A 337 -14.30 -5.22 9.50
C ALA A 337 -13.00 -4.77 10.14
N VAL A 338 -12.01 -4.55 9.29
CA VAL A 338 -10.69 -4.05 9.64
C VAL A 338 -10.43 -2.83 8.78
N ALA A 339 -10.21 -1.68 9.41
CA ALA A 339 -9.86 -0.44 8.73
C ALA A 339 -8.39 -0.12 8.99
N SER A 340 -7.65 0.14 7.92
CA SER A 340 -6.27 0.61 7.98
C SER A 340 -6.18 2.01 7.38
N GLY A 341 -5.56 2.92 8.14
CA GLY A 341 -5.46 4.31 7.74
C GLY A 341 -4.13 4.93 8.15
N SER A 342 -3.88 6.16 7.68
CA SER A 342 -2.68 6.93 8.01
C SER A 342 -2.84 7.78 9.29
N TYR A 343 -3.92 7.53 10.04
CA TYR A 343 -4.31 8.24 11.27
C TYR A 343 -3.51 7.67 12.43
N LEU A 344 -2.64 8.49 13.04
CA LEU A 344 -1.77 8.03 14.12
C LEU A 344 -2.47 7.98 15.47
N ASN A 345 -2.49 6.80 16.07
CA ASN A 345 -2.36 6.67 17.52
C ASN A 345 -0.89 6.41 17.86
N ALA A 346 -0.41 6.97 18.98
CA ALA A 346 1.00 6.94 19.41
C ALA A 346 1.56 5.52 19.66
N ASN A 347 0.69 4.49 19.63
CA ASN A 347 1.02 3.11 19.94
C ASN A 347 1.29 2.23 18.71
N GLY A 348 1.47 2.82 17.51
CA GLY A 348 1.94 2.10 16.32
C GLY A 348 0.96 1.09 15.69
N GLY A 349 -0.20 0.86 16.29
CA GLY A 349 -1.30 0.10 15.68
C GLY A 349 -2.10 0.98 14.73
N THR A 350 -2.04 0.70 13.43
CA THR A 350 -2.73 1.44 12.35
C THR A 350 -4.07 0.82 11.94
N THR A 351 -4.59 -0.08 12.78
CA THR A 351 -5.67 -0.99 12.43
C THR A 351 -6.80 -0.88 13.45
N PHE A 352 -7.97 -0.49 12.98
CA PHE A 352 -9.20 -0.42 13.76
C PHE A 352 -10.10 -1.60 13.39
N ILE A 353 -10.72 -2.20 14.38
CA ILE A 353 -11.49 -3.45 14.20
C ILE A 353 -12.91 -3.20 14.69
N SER A 354 -13.90 -3.62 13.89
CA SER A 354 -15.30 -3.58 14.33
C SER A 354 -15.57 -4.63 15.41
N ALA A 355 -16.70 -4.51 16.11
CA ALA A 355 -17.21 -5.64 16.88
C ALA A 355 -17.35 -6.88 15.96
N THR A 356 -16.93 -8.04 16.46
CA THR A 356 -17.13 -9.31 15.76
C THR A 356 -18.60 -9.72 15.85
N LYS A 357 -19.17 -10.19 14.74
CA LYS A 357 -20.54 -10.70 14.65
C LYS A 357 -20.51 -12.15 14.19
N THR A 358 -21.32 -12.99 14.83
CA THR A 358 -21.60 -14.33 14.32
C THR A 358 -22.84 -14.26 13.41
N VAL A 359 -22.73 -14.83 12.22
CA VAL A 359 -23.74 -14.77 11.15
C VAL A 359 -23.87 -16.13 10.47
N GLU A 360 -25.01 -16.40 9.83
CA GLU A 360 -25.15 -17.58 8.98
C GLU A 360 -24.33 -17.41 7.70
N GLY A 361 -23.76 -18.50 7.19
CA GLY A 361 -22.90 -18.50 6.00
C GLY A 361 -23.60 -17.97 4.73
N LYS A 362 -24.93 -18.03 4.66
CA LYS A 362 -25.74 -17.58 3.51
C LYS A 362 -26.24 -16.13 3.62
N GLY A 363 -25.94 -15.43 4.72
CA GLY A 363 -26.51 -14.12 5.03
C GLY A 363 -27.99 -14.20 5.45
N PRO A 364 -28.71 -13.07 5.54
CA PRO A 364 -28.23 -11.71 5.30
C PRO A 364 -27.18 -11.27 6.32
N TYR A 365 -26.25 -10.41 5.90
CA TYR A 365 -25.18 -9.94 6.76
C TYR A 365 -25.51 -8.58 7.41
N PRO A 366 -25.15 -8.36 8.68
CA PRO A 366 -25.38 -7.12 9.37
C PRO A 366 -24.43 -6.02 8.88
N ASN A 367 -24.84 -4.78 9.08
CA ASN A 367 -23.93 -3.64 8.95
C ASN A 367 -22.87 -3.70 10.05
N LEU A 368 -21.62 -3.44 9.69
CA LEU A 368 -20.51 -3.32 10.62
C LEU A 368 -20.18 -1.84 10.83
N GLN A 369 -19.69 -1.51 12.03
CA GLN A 369 -19.29 -0.16 12.38
C GLN A 369 -17.90 -0.16 12.99
N ILE A 370 -17.07 0.79 12.54
CA ILE A 370 -15.75 1.06 13.10
C ILE A 370 -15.76 2.51 13.56
N ASP A 371 -15.48 2.72 14.85
CA ASP A 371 -15.19 4.05 15.38
C ASP A 371 -13.66 4.20 15.51
N LEU A 372 -13.10 5.17 14.78
CA LEU A 372 -11.69 5.53 14.87
C LEU A 372 -11.37 6.27 16.18
N GLY A 373 -12.40 6.60 16.96
CA GLY A 373 -12.30 7.27 18.25
C GLY A 373 -12.40 8.78 18.15
N SER A 374 -12.20 9.42 19.31
CA SER A 374 -12.29 10.87 19.51
C SER A 374 -10.94 11.52 19.85
N GLU A 375 -9.86 10.74 19.89
CA GLU A 375 -8.52 11.28 20.14
C GLU A 375 -8.03 12.08 18.93
N THR A 376 -7.40 13.23 19.19
CA THR A 376 -6.80 14.02 18.11
C THR A 376 -5.75 13.22 17.38
N SER A 377 -5.90 13.04 16.07
CA SER A 377 -4.95 12.31 15.24
C SER A 377 -4.52 13.14 14.03
N MET A 378 -3.38 12.75 13.46
CA MET A 378 -2.80 13.37 12.26
C MET A 378 -2.79 12.35 11.14
N SER A 379 -3.19 12.77 9.93
CA SER A 379 -2.89 12.01 8.72
C SER A 379 -1.38 11.94 8.47
N SER A 380 -0.95 11.13 7.51
CA SER A 380 0.36 11.32 6.88
C SER A 380 0.42 12.65 6.14
N LEU A 381 1.62 13.17 5.93
CA LEU A 381 1.84 14.42 5.23
C LEU A 381 1.62 14.23 3.74
N LYS A 382 0.68 14.97 3.16
CA LYS A 382 0.49 15.00 1.71
C LYS A 382 1.41 16.07 1.16
N VAL A 383 2.36 15.68 0.32
CA VAL A 383 3.27 16.59 -0.36
C VAL A 383 2.97 16.50 -1.85
N SER A 384 2.65 17.63 -2.49
CA SER A 384 2.26 17.66 -3.90
C SER A 384 2.93 18.83 -4.63
N PRO A 385 3.67 18.58 -5.72
CA PRO A 385 4.16 17.25 -6.12
C PRO A 385 5.03 16.62 -5.01
N SER A 386 5.01 15.29 -4.89
CA SER A 386 5.84 14.56 -3.91
C SER A 386 7.33 14.71 -4.21
N VAL A 387 7.66 14.91 -5.49
CA VAL A 387 8.98 15.29 -5.99
C VAL A 387 8.80 16.46 -6.97
N PRO A 388 9.00 17.71 -6.52
CA PRO A 388 8.88 18.89 -7.37
C PRO A 388 10.03 18.99 -8.37
N ASN A 389 9.77 19.44 -9.59
CA ASN A 389 10.80 19.77 -10.56
C ASN A 389 11.62 21.00 -10.12
N ASN A 390 12.73 21.26 -10.80
CA ASN A 390 13.51 22.49 -10.66
C ASN A 390 12.62 23.75 -10.58
N GLU A 391 12.78 24.53 -9.52
CA GLU A 391 12.04 25.77 -9.23
C GLU A 391 10.51 25.63 -9.10
N GLN A 392 9.98 24.41 -9.06
CA GLN A 392 8.54 24.17 -8.90
C GLN A 392 8.12 24.30 -7.43
N ASP A 393 7.20 25.22 -7.13
CA ASP A 393 6.57 25.29 -5.81
C ASP A 393 5.86 23.98 -5.46
N TYR A 394 5.79 23.65 -4.18
CA TYR A 394 5.06 22.48 -3.70
C TYR A 394 4.17 22.81 -2.51
N THR A 395 3.12 22.02 -2.36
CA THR A 395 2.16 22.15 -1.27
C THR A 395 2.33 21.00 -0.28
N VAL A 396 2.41 21.33 1.00
CA VAL A 396 2.30 20.35 2.09
C VAL A 396 0.94 20.50 2.73
N SER A 397 0.14 19.44 2.72
CA SER A 397 -1.11 19.36 3.46
C SER A 397 -1.07 18.33 4.58
N LEU A 398 -1.74 18.64 5.68
CA LEU A 398 -1.98 17.74 6.79
C LEU A 398 -3.45 17.82 7.18
N ASP A 399 -4.11 16.67 7.28
CA ASP A 399 -5.45 16.57 7.83
C ASP A 399 -5.33 16.24 9.33
N LEU A 400 -5.87 17.09 10.19
CA LEU A 400 -6.06 16.83 11.61
C LEU A 400 -7.48 16.37 11.88
N PHE A 401 -7.62 15.34 12.69
CA PHE A 401 -8.92 14.79 13.07
C PHE A 401 -9.12 14.97 14.57
N CYS A 402 -10.36 15.21 14.96
CA CYS A 402 -10.77 15.39 16.35
C CYS A 402 -9.98 16.50 17.06
N VAL A 403 -9.84 17.67 16.43
CA VAL A 403 -9.03 18.77 16.97
C VAL A 403 -9.75 19.43 18.16
N TYR A 404 -9.07 19.55 19.30
CA TYR A 404 -9.55 20.29 20.47
C TYR A 404 -9.16 21.78 20.38
N GLN A 405 -9.90 22.65 21.08
CA GLN A 405 -9.54 24.07 21.24
C GLN A 405 -8.11 24.24 21.73
N ASN A 406 -7.45 25.37 21.44
CA ASN A 406 -6.09 25.65 21.91
C ASN A 406 -5.03 24.65 21.44
N THR A 407 -5.37 23.75 20.50
CA THR A 407 -4.36 22.97 19.80
C THR A 407 -3.47 23.92 19.00
N LYS A 408 -2.16 23.86 19.28
CA LYS A 408 -1.14 24.62 18.55
C LYS A 408 -0.57 23.74 17.45
N VAL A 409 -0.62 24.22 16.21
CA VAL A 409 -0.03 23.57 15.04
C VAL A 409 1.19 24.37 14.61
N GLU A 410 2.35 23.73 14.54
CA GLU A 410 3.61 24.33 14.12
C GLU A 410 4.09 23.61 12.86
N PHE A 411 4.26 24.36 11.78
CA PHE A 411 4.88 23.92 10.54
C PHE A 411 6.28 24.53 10.44
N LYS A 412 7.26 23.73 10.04
CA LYS A 412 8.63 24.17 9.79
C LYS A 412 9.18 23.46 8.57
N VAL A 413 9.89 24.20 7.73
CA VAL A 413 10.68 23.64 6.62
C VAL A 413 12.12 24.14 6.72
N VAL A 414 13.07 23.26 6.46
CA VAL A 414 14.50 23.58 6.39
C VAL A 414 15.10 22.96 5.14
N GLY A 415 15.58 23.80 4.24
CA GLY A 415 16.24 23.43 2.99
C GLY A 415 17.75 23.25 3.16
N THR A 416 18.35 22.39 2.33
CA THR A 416 19.82 22.25 2.24
C THR A 416 20.50 23.45 1.58
N ASP A 417 19.73 24.33 0.96
CA ASP A 417 20.15 25.63 0.38
C ASP A 417 20.13 26.78 1.42
N GLU A 418 20.08 26.44 2.71
CA GLU A 418 19.95 27.35 3.85
C GLU A 418 18.58 28.07 3.92
N TYR A 419 17.59 27.66 3.13
CA TYR A 419 16.22 28.10 3.32
C TYR A 419 15.67 27.60 4.66
N SER A 420 14.98 28.46 5.41
CA SER A 420 14.27 28.06 6.60
C SER A 420 13.07 28.97 6.79
N ASP A 421 11.89 28.39 6.96
CA ASP A 421 10.68 29.14 7.25
C ASP A 421 9.73 28.32 8.14
N SER A 422 8.80 28.99 8.81
CA SER A 422 7.89 28.37 9.77
C SER A 422 6.59 29.13 9.89
N ALA A 423 5.52 28.40 10.16
CA ALA A 423 4.21 28.95 10.43
C ALA A 423 3.64 28.32 11.70
N VAL A 424 2.91 29.12 12.48
CA VAL A 424 2.26 28.68 13.71
C VAL A 424 0.79 29.05 13.63
N TRP A 425 -0.06 28.10 13.97
CA TRP A 425 -1.49 28.28 14.04
C TRP A 425 -2.02 27.82 15.40
N LEU A 426 -3.06 28.50 15.88
CA LEU A 426 -3.75 28.21 17.13
C LEU A 426 -5.24 28.04 16.84
N SER A 427 -5.83 26.92 17.27
CA SER A 427 -7.27 26.69 17.13
C SER A 427 -8.04 27.66 18.03
N SER A 428 -8.70 28.64 17.42
CA SER A 428 -9.37 29.75 18.11
C SER A 428 -10.87 29.57 18.31
N THR A 429 -11.48 28.47 17.84
CA THR A 429 -12.94 28.29 17.95
C THR A 429 -13.37 27.76 19.32
N PRO A 430 -14.32 28.43 20.01
CA PRO A 430 -14.79 28.04 21.33
C PRO A 430 -15.84 26.92 21.24
N SER A 431 -15.41 25.65 21.21
CA SER A 431 -16.27 24.49 21.50
C SER A 431 -15.61 23.44 22.39
N LEU A 432 -16.24 23.02 23.49
CA LEU A 432 -15.67 22.09 24.49
C LEU A 432 -15.62 20.61 24.03
N LEU A 433 -16.05 20.33 22.81
CA LEU A 433 -16.03 19.00 22.19
C LEU A 433 -14.91 18.96 21.13
N PRO A 434 -14.41 17.78 20.70
CA PRO A 434 -13.59 17.68 19.50
C PRO A 434 -14.51 17.97 18.30
N VAL A 435 -14.45 19.19 17.76
CA VAL A 435 -15.56 19.69 16.90
C VAL A 435 -15.26 19.64 15.42
N LYS A 436 -14.00 19.56 14.97
CA LYS A 436 -13.69 19.62 13.54
C LYS A 436 -12.52 18.75 13.12
N ASN A 437 -12.68 18.17 11.94
CA ASN A 437 -11.56 17.79 11.10
C ASN A 437 -11.08 19.05 10.40
N GLU A 438 -9.78 19.31 10.41
CA GLU A 438 -9.20 20.51 9.82
C GLU A 438 -8.07 20.14 8.87
N ARG A 439 -8.03 20.83 7.72
CA ARG A 439 -6.95 20.68 6.75
C ARG A 439 -6.04 21.89 6.77
N PHE A 440 -4.79 21.64 7.08
CA PHE A 440 -3.72 22.63 6.98
C PHE A 440 -3.03 22.45 5.64
N SER A 441 -2.77 23.56 4.94
CA SER A 441 -2.04 23.54 3.67
C SER A 441 -1.04 24.68 3.62
N PHE A 442 0.20 24.37 3.27
CA PHE A 442 1.31 25.31 3.20
C PHE A 442 1.97 25.19 1.84
N THR A 443 2.04 26.30 1.10
CA THR A 443 2.78 26.36 -0.16
C THR A 443 4.20 26.83 0.12
N VAL A 444 5.14 26.03 -0.34
CA VAL A 444 6.55 26.10 -0.06
C VAL A 444 7.24 26.38 -1.41
N PRO A 445 7.91 27.54 -1.57
CA PRO A 445 8.40 27.92 -2.89
C PRO A 445 9.41 26.93 -3.49
N GLY A 446 9.57 26.91 -4.81
CA GLY A 446 10.46 25.98 -5.48
C GLY A 446 11.95 26.26 -5.24
N ALA A 447 12.77 25.23 -5.32
CA ALA A 447 14.23 25.31 -5.21
C ALA A 447 14.90 24.61 -6.40
N GLU A 448 16.23 24.78 -6.52
CA GLU A 448 17.00 24.14 -7.59
C GLU A 448 17.02 22.61 -7.45
N SER A 449 17.20 21.89 -8.56
CA SER A 449 17.37 20.43 -8.57
C SER A 449 18.44 19.96 -7.58
N GLY A 450 18.15 18.89 -6.85
CA GLY A 450 19.01 18.33 -5.81
C GLY A 450 18.96 19.05 -4.45
N VAL A 451 18.31 20.23 -4.37
CA VAL A 451 17.96 20.81 -3.06
C VAL A 451 16.96 19.90 -2.36
N ARG A 452 17.06 19.84 -1.04
CA ARG A 452 16.18 19.03 -0.21
C ARG A 452 15.55 19.87 0.87
N ASP A 453 14.26 19.64 1.05
CA ASP A 453 13.50 20.25 2.13
C ASP A 453 13.13 19.19 3.17
N ASN A 454 13.45 19.50 4.43
CA ASN A 454 13.05 18.74 5.60
C ASN A 454 11.89 19.45 6.28
N ILE A 455 10.75 18.79 6.28
CA ILE A 455 9.48 19.31 6.76
C ILE A 455 9.19 18.71 8.13
N THR A 456 8.85 19.55 9.10
CA THR A 456 8.38 19.13 10.42
C THR A 456 7.02 19.76 10.69
N PHE A 457 6.07 18.91 11.02
CA PHE A 457 4.78 19.28 11.59
C PHE A 457 4.75 18.85 13.04
N LYS A 458 4.36 19.76 13.92
CA LYS A 458 4.18 19.47 15.33
C LYS A 458 2.84 20.00 15.78
N ILE A 459 2.05 19.15 16.42
CA ILE A 459 0.85 19.56 17.13
C ILE A 459 1.12 19.49 18.63
N THR A 460 0.64 20.49 19.36
CA THR A 460 0.63 20.52 20.83
C THR A 460 -0.82 20.62 21.27
N LEU A 461 -1.31 19.58 21.93
CA LEU A 461 -2.66 19.50 22.47
C LEU A 461 -2.79 20.38 23.72
N PRO A 462 -4.02 20.68 24.17
CA PRO A 462 -4.26 21.54 25.34
C PRO A 462 -3.68 21.01 26.64
N ASN A 463 -3.56 19.69 26.74
CA ASN A 463 -2.93 19.01 27.87
C ASN A 463 -1.38 19.03 27.81
N GLY A 464 -0.79 19.73 26.84
CA GLY A 464 0.66 19.82 26.63
C GLY A 464 1.27 18.64 25.85
N THR A 465 0.49 17.60 25.53
CA THR A 465 0.99 16.45 24.75
C THR A 465 1.33 16.90 23.34
N THR A 466 2.50 16.49 22.85
CA THR A 466 2.94 16.82 21.49
C THR A 466 2.95 15.59 20.60
N LYS A 467 2.51 15.74 19.35
CA LYS A 467 2.70 14.73 18.30
C LYS A 467 3.46 15.37 17.13
N ILE A 468 4.41 14.64 16.54
CA ILE A 468 5.30 15.17 15.50
C ILE A 468 5.23 14.28 14.26
N LYS A 469 5.15 14.92 13.09
CA LYS A 469 5.34 14.30 11.78
C LYS A 469 6.52 14.94 11.09
N LYS A 470 7.32 14.14 10.40
CA LYS A 470 8.44 14.59 9.57
C LYS A 470 8.29 14.05 8.17
N ALA A 471 8.56 14.89 7.17
CA ALA A 471 8.70 14.48 5.80
C ALA A 471 10.01 15.04 5.23
N SER A 472 10.57 14.36 4.23
CA SER A 472 11.63 14.93 3.40
C SER A 472 11.30 14.73 1.93
N LEU A 473 11.72 15.69 1.10
CA LEU A 473 11.65 15.59 -0.35
C LEU A 473 12.93 16.17 -0.97
N VAL A 474 13.19 15.80 -2.22
CA VAL A 474 14.29 16.32 -3.03
C VAL A 474 13.70 16.90 -4.31
N PHE A 475 14.20 18.04 -4.77
CA PHE A 475 13.83 18.63 -6.05
C PHE A 475 14.48 17.85 -7.21
N GLY A 476 13.68 17.49 -8.21
CA GLY A 476 14.08 16.73 -9.41
C GLY A 476 14.92 17.53 -10.38
#